data_AF-A0A5J5J0K5-F1
#
_entry.id   AF-A0A5J5J0K5-F1
#
_cell.length_a   1.000
_cell.length_b   1.000
_cell.length_c   1.000
_cell.angle_alpha   90.00
_cell.angle_beta   90.00
_cell.angle_gamma   90.00
#
_symmetry.space_group_name_H-M   'P 1'
#
loop_
_entity.id
_entity.type
_entity.pdbx_description
1 polymer ?
#
loop_
_entity_poly.entity_id
_entity_poly.type
_entity_poly.pdbx_seq_one_letter_code
_entity_poly.pdbx_strand_id
1 'polypeptide(L)'
;MEIFGFVANLITVIAGALAIAGVIWAYLGRAKLGVTSHVGPGPMPTMTLTLTSVGANPVRSLQLSAGTLDENGFSMRGDGAGNRPSLERGQVMSVIGYEPAVTRFGSPEREDERRLPLEHGNGFYVTVQWQSPLFPWRRASRTYSWPPQRRVASEGALRLTGRKEIAFLERARDQSLNPHSPSFEPPQAVAARAISATDDTFDGLLTGHRGPVLVGFGPTWQGQWWEDVKRMLDAFAAKHMPKVRVLVVDVDRCPKLADRFDTKLLPNFKVFSKSEIVASHDGDLTLPALEDAFKAVL
;
A
#
# COMPACT_ATOMS: atom_id res chain seq x y z
N MET A 1 -4.65 -22.56 -67.36
CA MET A 1 -5.56 -22.05 -66.29
C MET A 1 -5.10 -22.43 -64.88
N GLU A 2 -4.52 -23.61 -64.66
CA GLU A 2 -4.11 -24.07 -63.30
C GLU A 2 -2.99 -23.25 -62.64
N ILE A 3 -1.99 -22.79 -63.41
CA ILE A 3 -0.86 -22.01 -62.88
C ILE A 3 -1.32 -20.70 -62.22
N PHE A 4 -2.36 -20.06 -62.76
CA PHE A 4 -2.88 -18.79 -62.24
C PHE A 4 -3.60 -18.97 -60.90
N GLY A 5 -4.36 -20.06 -60.73
CA GLY A 5 -5.02 -20.39 -59.46
C GLY A 5 -4.03 -20.74 -58.35
N PHE A 6 -2.93 -21.42 -58.68
CA PHE A 6 -1.86 -21.71 -57.72
C PHE A 6 -1.17 -20.44 -57.21
N VAL A 7 -0.84 -19.51 -58.12
CA VAL A 7 -0.23 -18.22 -57.77
C VAL A 7 -1.18 -17.38 -56.89
N ALA A 8 -2.48 -17.33 -57.21
CA ALA A 8 -3.46 -16.59 -56.41
C ALA A 8 -3.63 -17.15 -54.98
N ASN A 9 -3.65 -18.47 -54.82
CA ASN A 9 -3.70 -19.11 -53.51
C ASN A 9 -2.42 -18.84 -52.72
N LEU A 10 -1.25 -18.91 -53.36
CA LEU A 10 0.03 -18.61 -52.73
C LEU A 10 0.09 -17.16 -52.22
N ILE A 11 -0.37 -16.20 -53.02
CA ILE A 11 -0.45 -14.79 -52.61
C ILE A 11 -1.39 -14.62 -51.41
N THR A 12 -2.54 -15.30 -51.41
CA THR A 12 -3.51 -15.22 -50.29
C THR A 12 -2.93 -15.78 -49.00
N VAL A 13 -2.22 -16.92 -49.07
CA VAL A 13 -1.55 -17.52 -47.91
C VAL A 13 -0.42 -16.63 -47.41
N ILE A 14 0.40 -16.06 -48.30
CA ILE A 14 1.46 -15.12 -47.92
C ILE A 14 0.86 -13.85 -47.28
N ALA A 15 -0.21 -13.29 -47.84
CA ALA A 15 -0.90 -12.14 -47.27
C ALA A 15 -1.47 -12.44 -45.88
N GLY A 16 -2.07 -13.62 -45.69
CA GLY A 16 -2.54 -14.08 -44.38
C GLY A 16 -1.40 -14.24 -43.36
N ALA A 17 -0.28 -14.83 -43.78
CA ALA A 17 0.90 -14.99 -42.92
C ALA A 17 1.53 -13.64 -42.54
N LEU A 18 1.64 -12.70 -43.48
CA LEU A 18 2.12 -11.34 -43.22
C LEU A 18 1.18 -10.56 -42.30
N ALA A 19 -0.13 -10.71 -42.45
CA ALA A 19 -1.11 -10.10 -41.55
C ALA A 19 -0.98 -10.65 -40.12
N ILE A 20 -0.86 -11.99 -39.97
CA ILE A 20 -0.65 -12.64 -38.66
C ILE A 20 0.68 -12.19 -38.04
N ALA A 21 1.77 -12.17 -38.83
CA ALA A 21 3.08 -11.71 -38.38
C ALA A 21 3.03 -10.24 -37.93
N GLY A 22 2.31 -9.38 -38.66
CA GLY A 22 2.09 -7.98 -38.29
C GLY A 22 1.33 -7.83 -36.97
N VAL A 23 0.29 -8.63 -36.74
CA VAL A 23 -0.47 -8.65 -35.48
C VAL A 23 0.41 -9.15 -34.32
N ILE A 24 1.18 -10.22 -34.53
CA ILE A 24 2.12 -10.75 -33.54
C ILE A 24 3.18 -9.69 -33.18
N TRP A 25 3.73 -9.02 -34.19
CA TRP A 25 4.74 -7.98 -33.98
C TRP A 25 4.16 -6.77 -33.24
N ALA A 26 2.96 -6.32 -33.60
CA ALA A 26 2.25 -5.26 -32.86
C ALA A 26 1.96 -5.65 -31.40
N TYR A 27 1.63 -6.93 -31.16
CA TYR A 27 1.39 -7.45 -29.81
C TYR A 27 2.68 -7.54 -28.97
N LEU A 28 3.77 -8.02 -29.56
CA LEU A 28 5.08 -8.17 -28.91
C LEU A 28 5.75 -6.81 -28.66
N GLY A 29 5.65 -5.90 -29.63
CA GLY A 29 6.19 -4.54 -29.57
C GLY A 29 5.36 -3.58 -28.71
N ARG A 30 4.25 -4.00 -28.11
CA ARG A 30 3.39 -3.08 -27.35
C ARG A 30 4.16 -2.39 -26.21
N ALA A 31 3.90 -1.10 -26.02
CA ALA A 31 4.36 -0.39 -24.84
C ALA A 31 3.77 -1.07 -23.59
N LYS A 32 4.62 -1.33 -22.59
CA LYS A 32 4.23 -1.96 -21.33
C LYS A 32 4.69 -1.09 -20.18
N LEU A 33 3.75 -0.60 -19.39
CA LEU A 33 4.02 0.06 -18.13
C LEU A 33 4.06 -0.99 -17.01
N GLY A 34 5.22 -1.15 -16.38
CA GLY A 34 5.36 -1.80 -15.08
C GLY A 34 5.03 -0.80 -13.98
N VAL A 35 4.35 -1.25 -12.94
CA VAL A 35 4.13 -0.44 -11.74
C VAL A 35 4.38 -1.33 -10.54
N THR A 36 5.31 -0.93 -9.69
CA THR A 36 5.58 -1.59 -8.42
C THR A 36 5.26 -0.64 -7.29
N SER A 37 4.77 -1.19 -6.18
CA SER A 37 4.52 -0.45 -4.94
C SER A 37 5.51 -0.89 -3.89
N HIS A 38 6.04 0.08 -3.14
CA HIS A 38 6.89 -0.16 -2.00
C HIS A 38 6.37 0.64 -0.80
N VAL A 39 6.12 -0.06 0.30
CA VAL A 39 5.72 0.54 1.57
C VAL A 39 6.99 0.75 2.38
N GLY A 40 7.28 2.02 2.70
CA GLY A 40 8.44 2.40 3.51
C GLY A 40 8.27 2.03 4.98
N PRO A 41 9.36 2.02 5.76
CA PRO A 41 9.35 1.66 7.16
C PRO A 41 8.60 2.68 8.03
N GLY A 42 8.18 2.25 9.23
CA GLY A 42 7.54 3.08 10.25
C GLY A 42 6.03 2.84 10.43
N PRO A 43 5.44 3.30 11.55
CA PRO A 43 4.02 3.13 11.84
C PRO A 43 3.11 3.98 10.93
N MET A 44 3.67 5.05 10.36
CA MET A 44 3.07 5.84 9.29
C MET A 44 3.89 5.65 8.03
N PRO A 45 3.67 4.53 7.30
CA PRO A 45 4.51 4.22 6.18
C PRO A 45 4.37 5.28 5.09
N THR A 46 5.43 5.44 4.32
CA THR A 46 5.40 6.15 3.03
C THR A 46 5.06 5.15 1.93
N MET A 47 4.30 5.55 0.91
CA MET A 47 4.08 4.71 -0.28
C MET A 47 4.89 5.25 -1.43
N THR A 48 5.77 4.43 -2.00
CA THR A 48 6.45 4.73 -3.26
C THR A 48 5.87 3.87 -4.37
N LEU A 49 5.27 4.50 -5.37
CA LEU A 49 4.83 3.86 -6.60
C LEU A 49 5.83 4.13 -7.70
N THR A 50 6.50 3.07 -8.15
CA THR A 50 7.54 3.14 -9.17
C THR A 50 6.97 2.69 -10.51
N LEU A 51 6.90 3.62 -11.46
CA LEU A 51 6.45 3.42 -12.82
C LEU A 51 7.66 3.14 -13.70
N THR A 52 7.65 2.05 -14.46
CA THR A 52 8.79 1.64 -15.30
C THR A 52 8.31 1.26 -16.69
N SER A 53 9.01 1.73 -17.72
CA SER A 53 8.78 1.28 -19.09
C SER A 53 9.50 -0.06 -19.31
N VAL A 54 8.73 -1.16 -19.32
CA VAL A 54 9.25 -2.54 -19.45
C VAL A 54 9.01 -3.14 -20.85
N GLY A 55 8.38 -2.39 -21.75
CA GLY A 55 8.12 -2.81 -23.12
C GLY A 55 9.31 -2.57 -24.06
N ALA A 56 9.22 -3.09 -25.28
CA ALA A 56 10.18 -2.77 -26.34
C ALA A 56 10.02 -1.33 -26.84
N ASN A 57 8.78 -0.81 -26.83
CA ASN A 57 8.45 0.56 -27.20
C ASN A 57 8.19 1.44 -25.97
N PRO A 58 8.49 2.75 -26.05
CA PRO A 58 8.26 3.70 -24.96
C PRO A 58 6.77 3.86 -24.68
N VAL A 59 6.45 4.12 -23.41
CA VAL A 59 5.10 4.52 -23.02
C VAL A 59 4.95 6.00 -23.37
N ARG A 60 3.92 6.38 -24.12
CA ARG A 60 3.73 7.76 -24.60
C ARG A 60 2.50 8.42 -23.98
N SER A 61 2.55 9.75 -23.91
CA SER A 61 1.50 10.62 -23.43
C SER A 61 1.02 10.17 -22.06
N LEU A 62 1.92 10.08 -21.09
CA LEU A 62 1.58 9.74 -19.72
C LEU A 62 0.89 10.94 -19.06
N GLN A 63 -0.25 10.69 -18.46
CA GLN A 63 -0.95 11.62 -17.59
C GLN A 63 -1.04 10.97 -16.23
N LEU A 64 -0.47 11.62 -15.23
CA LEU A 64 -0.58 11.19 -13.85
C LEU A 64 -1.60 12.06 -13.14
N SER A 65 -2.48 11.40 -12.41
CA SER A 65 -3.42 12.04 -11.50
C SER A 65 -3.23 11.37 -10.17
N ALA A 66 -2.95 12.16 -9.15
CA ALA A 66 -2.72 11.64 -7.82
C ALA A 66 -3.45 12.56 -6.85
N GLY A 67 -3.91 11.99 -5.75
CA GLY A 67 -4.70 12.72 -4.77
C GLY A 67 -4.79 11.96 -3.47
N THR A 68 -5.29 12.64 -2.46
CA THR A 68 -5.49 12.08 -1.13
C THR A 68 -6.79 11.30 -1.09
N LEU A 69 -6.82 10.25 -0.27
CA LEU A 69 -8.05 9.59 0.14
C LEU A 69 -8.35 10.04 1.57
N ASP A 70 -9.60 10.36 1.86
CA ASP A 70 -10.02 10.61 3.25
C ASP A 70 -9.93 9.32 4.09
N GLU A 71 -10.25 9.42 5.38
CA GLU A 71 -10.30 8.30 6.34
C GLU A 71 -11.21 7.14 5.87
N ASN A 72 -12.20 7.43 5.02
CA ASN A 72 -13.15 6.48 4.46
C ASN A 72 -12.66 5.82 3.16
N GLY A 73 -11.53 6.25 2.62
CA GLY A 73 -11.05 5.81 1.30
C GLY A 73 -11.75 6.49 0.12
N PHE A 74 -12.49 7.58 0.34
CA PHE A 74 -13.04 8.41 -0.72
C PHE A 74 -11.98 9.37 -1.26
N SER A 75 -12.00 9.58 -2.57
CA SER A 75 -11.09 10.52 -3.23
C SER A 75 -11.39 11.95 -2.79
N MET A 76 -10.40 12.58 -2.20
CA MET A 76 -10.32 14.03 -2.14
C MET A 76 -9.70 14.54 -3.45
N ARG A 77 -10.02 15.77 -3.86
CA ARG A 77 -9.61 16.34 -5.13
C ARG A 77 -8.10 16.50 -5.15
N GLY A 78 -7.43 15.72 -6.00
CA GLY A 78 -6.00 15.84 -6.26
C GLY A 78 -5.65 17.03 -7.14
N ASP A 79 -4.42 17.51 -7.02
CA ASP A 79 -3.79 18.56 -7.83
C ASP A 79 -3.31 18.06 -9.20
N GLY A 80 -3.23 16.73 -9.38
CA GLY A 80 -2.73 16.09 -10.59
C GLY A 80 -1.20 16.02 -10.56
N ALA A 81 -0.66 14.80 -10.61
CA ALA A 81 0.79 14.55 -10.53
C ALA A 81 1.58 14.92 -11.82
N GLY A 82 0.95 15.63 -12.75
CA GLY A 82 1.56 16.16 -13.96
C GLY A 82 1.44 15.26 -15.20
N ASN A 83 1.88 15.81 -16.34
CA ASN A 83 1.91 15.12 -17.62
C ASN A 83 3.35 14.88 -18.04
N ARG A 84 3.61 13.76 -18.72
CA ARG A 84 4.91 13.43 -19.28
C ARG A 84 4.77 12.94 -20.72
N PRO A 85 5.58 13.44 -21.68
CA PRO A 85 5.46 13.08 -23.09
C PRO A 85 5.79 11.61 -23.36
N SER A 86 6.83 11.06 -22.72
CA SER A 86 7.15 9.65 -22.78
C SER A 86 7.91 9.15 -21.55
N LEU A 87 7.87 7.83 -21.36
CA LEU A 87 8.74 7.08 -20.47
C LEU A 87 9.52 6.08 -21.34
N GLU A 88 10.79 6.40 -21.58
CA GLU A 88 11.69 5.59 -22.40
C GLU A 88 12.04 4.28 -21.71
N ARG A 89 12.52 3.30 -22.48
CA ARG A 89 12.90 1.98 -21.94
C ARG A 89 13.94 2.13 -20.82
N GLY A 90 13.64 1.56 -19.66
CA GLY A 90 14.52 1.64 -18.48
C GLY A 90 14.40 2.95 -17.69
N GLN A 91 13.68 3.96 -18.18
CA GLN A 91 13.33 5.11 -17.36
C GLN A 91 12.30 4.74 -16.31
N VAL A 92 12.44 5.40 -15.17
CA VAL A 92 11.61 5.22 -14.00
C VAL A 92 11.01 6.56 -13.62
N MET A 93 9.79 6.52 -13.10
CA MET A 93 9.17 7.66 -12.44
C MET A 93 8.58 7.19 -11.11
N SER A 94 8.80 7.94 -10.05
CA SER A 94 8.33 7.60 -8.71
C SER A 94 7.29 8.59 -8.24
N VAL A 95 6.19 8.09 -7.67
CA VAL A 95 5.21 8.90 -6.97
C VAL A 95 5.20 8.47 -5.50
N ILE A 96 5.51 9.41 -4.61
CA ILE A 96 5.74 9.17 -3.19
C ILE A 96 4.66 9.87 -2.38
N GLY A 97 3.80 9.10 -1.72
CA GLY A 97 2.90 9.61 -0.68
C GLY A 97 3.61 9.56 0.67
N TYR A 98 3.74 10.71 1.35
CA TYR A 98 4.48 10.82 2.60
C TYR A 98 3.80 11.78 3.59
N GLU A 99 4.10 11.64 4.87
CA GLU A 99 3.58 12.54 5.90
C GLU A 99 4.62 13.59 6.28
N PRO A 100 4.35 14.89 6.07
CA PRO A 100 5.33 15.93 6.30
C PRO A 100 5.63 16.15 7.79
N ALA A 101 4.88 15.55 8.72
CA ALA A 101 5.21 15.63 10.15
C ALA A 101 6.45 14.78 10.49
N VAL A 102 6.58 13.60 9.87
CA VAL A 102 7.55 12.57 10.24
C VAL A 102 8.60 12.29 9.16
N THR A 103 8.34 12.66 7.90
CA THR A 103 9.27 12.44 6.79
C THR A 103 9.99 13.72 6.41
N ARG A 104 11.32 13.64 6.26
CA ARG A 104 12.17 14.70 5.70
C ARG A 104 12.99 14.11 4.56
N PHE A 105 13.04 14.82 3.43
CA PHE A 105 13.87 14.42 2.30
C PHE A 105 15.20 15.16 2.34
N GLY A 106 16.31 14.43 2.13
CA GLY A 106 17.66 15.00 2.08
C GLY A 106 18.01 15.71 0.76
N SER A 107 17.11 15.69 -0.21
CA SER A 107 17.29 16.33 -1.53
C SER A 107 16.00 17.02 -1.96
N PRO A 108 16.06 18.02 -2.86
CA PRO A 108 14.86 18.52 -3.53
C PRO A 108 14.19 17.42 -4.37
N GLU A 109 12.92 17.65 -4.73
CA GLU A 109 12.17 16.78 -5.63
C GLU A 109 12.83 16.77 -7.01
N ARG A 110 13.03 15.56 -7.56
CA ARG A 110 13.61 15.37 -8.90
C ARG A 110 12.52 15.45 -9.98
N GLU A 111 12.93 15.59 -11.24
CA GLU A 111 11.96 15.63 -12.36
C GLU A 111 11.19 14.31 -12.52
N ASP A 112 11.85 13.19 -12.24
CA ASP A 112 11.33 11.82 -12.28
C ASP A 112 10.65 11.39 -10.97
N GLU A 113 10.50 12.31 -10.01
CA GLU A 113 9.94 12.06 -8.69
C GLU A 113 8.78 13.02 -8.45
N ARG A 114 7.68 12.55 -7.88
CA ARG A 114 6.56 13.39 -7.44
C ARG A 114 6.28 13.10 -5.99
N ARG A 115 6.34 14.11 -5.13
CA ARG A 115 6.14 13.96 -3.68
C ARG A 115 4.82 14.59 -3.28
N LEU A 116 3.93 13.78 -2.74
CA LEU A 116 2.58 14.21 -2.36
C LEU A 116 2.45 14.17 -0.83
N PRO A 117 2.33 15.34 -0.19
CA PRO A 117 2.11 15.40 1.25
C PRO A 117 0.73 14.83 1.57
N LEU A 118 0.70 13.89 2.51
CA LEU A 118 -0.51 13.29 3.05
C LEU A 118 -0.71 13.84 4.45
N GLU A 119 -1.92 14.27 4.75
CA GLU A 119 -2.29 14.53 6.14
C GLU A 119 -2.33 13.21 6.92
N HIS A 120 -2.34 13.36 8.23
CA HIS A 120 -2.42 12.25 9.16
C HIS A 120 -3.69 11.42 8.91
N GLY A 121 -3.57 10.09 8.90
CA GLY A 121 -4.71 9.19 8.68
C GLY A 121 -5.24 9.13 7.23
N ASN A 122 -4.88 10.07 6.35
CA ASN A 122 -5.32 10.05 4.96
C ASN A 122 -4.62 8.96 4.14
N GLY A 123 -5.35 8.39 3.20
CA GLY A 123 -4.80 7.50 2.18
C GLY A 123 -4.33 8.28 0.96
N PHE A 124 -3.98 7.55 -0.08
CA PHE A 124 -3.42 8.10 -1.30
C PHE A 124 -3.86 7.28 -2.52
N TYR A 125 -4.02 7.91 -3.67
CA TYR A 125 -4.21 7.18 -4.92
C TYR A 125 -3.37 7.77 -6.06
N VAL A 126 -3.03 6.91 -7.02
CA VAL A 126 -2.41 7.29 -8.29
C VAL A 126 -3.14 6.62 -9.42
N THR A 127 -3.54 7.43 -10.38
CA THR A 127 -3.99 7.00 -11.69
C THR A 127 -2.93 7.39 -12.71
N VAL A 128 -2.50 6.42 -13.50
CA VAL A 128 -1.65 6.66 -14.67
C VAL A 128 -2.43 6.31 -15.92
N GLN A 129 -2.58 7.28 -16.81
CA GLN A 129 -3.20 7.11 -18.11
C GLN A 129 -2.17 7.32 -19.21
N TRP A 130 -2.19 6.47 -20.23
CA TRP A 130 -1.26 6.58 -21.36
C TRP A 130 -1.94 6.21 -22.67
N GLN A 131 -1.30 6.53 -23.79
CA GLN A 131 -1.83 6.17 -25.10
C GLN A 131 -1.88 4.63 -25.24
N SER A 132 -3.05 4.08 -25.58
CA SER A 132 -3.19 2.64 -25.73
C SER A 132 -2.28 2.14 -26.88
N PRO A 133 -1.46 1.11 -26.65
CA PRO A 133 -0.52 0.62 -27.65
C PRO A 133 -1.21 -0.12 -28.80
N LEU A 134 -2.43 -0.64 -28.59
CA LEU A 134 -3.20 -1.37 -29.60
C LEU A 134 -4.24 -0.47 -30.29
N PHE A 135 -4.73 0.56 -29.61
CA PHE A 135 -5.81 1.41 -30.09
C PHE A 135 -5.46 2.88 -29.81
N PRO A 136 -4.68 3.55 -30.68
CA PRO A 136 -4.12 4.89 -30.41
C PRO A 136 -5.15 5.97 -30.04
N TRP A 137 -6.40 5.83 -30.48
CA TRP A 137 -7.52 6.72 -30.15
C TRP A 137 -8.10 6.49 -28.75
N ARG A 138 -7.67 5.44 -28.05
CA ARG A 138 -8.06 5.12 -26.67
C ARG A 138 -6.90 5.37 -25.73
N ARG A 139 -7.22 5.64 -24.47
CA ARG A 139 -6.23 5.65 -23.39
C ARG A 139 -6.33 4.37 -22.57
N ALA A 140 -5.17 3.80 -22.26
CA ALA A 140 -5.05 2.80 -21.23
C ALA A 140 -4.93 3.50 -19.87
N SER A 141 -5.44 2.87 -18.81
CA SER A 141 -5.41 3.40 -17.45
C SER A 141 -4.95 2.30 -16.50
N ARG A 142 -4.26 2.71 -15.43
CA ARG A 142 -4.07 1.93 -14.21
C ARG A 142 -4.23 2.83 -13.01
N THR A 143 -5.09 2.39 -12.09
CA THR A 143 -5.33 3.09 -10.84
C THR A 143 -4.90 2.24 -9.66
N TYR A 144 -4.10 2.85 -8.79
CA TYR A 144 -3.63 2.30 -7.53
C TYR A 144 -4.24 3.13 -6.41
N SER A 145 -4.95 2.47 -5.49
CA SER A 145 -5.57 3.08 -4.32
C SER A 145 -4.92 2.51 -3.07
N TRP A 146 -4.43 3.38 -2.21
CA TRP A 146 -3.84 3.05 -0.93
C TRP A 146 -4.67 3.69 0.19
N PRO A 147 -5.79 3.04 0.56
CA PRO A 147 -6.70 3.59 1.54
C PRO A 147 -6.07 3.59 2.95
N PRO A 148 -6.54 4.44 3.87
CA PRO A 148 -6.05 4.56 5.24
C PRO A 148 -5.85 3.24 5.97
N GLN A 149 -6.80 2.31 5.84
CA GLN A 149 -6.75 1.03 6.54
C GLN A 149 -5.55 0.18 6.08
N ARG A 150 -5.20 0.25 4.79
CA ARG A 150 -4.01 -0.42 4.25
C ARG A 150 -2.73 0.32 4.61
N ARG A 151 -2.78 1.65 4.70
CA ARG A 151 -1.66 2.47 5.17
C ARG A 151 -1.29 2.11 6.61
N VAL A 152 -2.26 2.08 7.52
CA VAL A 152 -2.06 1.65 8.92
C VAL A 152 -1.57 0.20 8.99
N ALA A 153 -2.14 -0.70 8.18
CA ALA A 153 -1.70 -2.08 8.10
C ALA A 153 -0.36 -2.26 7.34
N SER A 154 0.29 -1.18 6.89
CA SER A 154 1.52 -1.24 6.08
C SER A 154 1.43 -2.19 4.88
N GLU A 155 0.24 -2.32 4.30
CA GLU A 155 -0.02 -3.15 3.13
C GLU A 155 0.20 -2.36 1.84
N GLY A 156 0.53 -3.06 0.76
CA GLY A 156 0.69 -2.46 -0.57
C GLY A 156 -0.61 -1.81 -1.10
N ALA A 157 -0.45 -0.87 -2.04
CA ALA A 157 -1.56 -0.26 -2.75
C ALA A 157 -2.39 -1.29 -3.54
N LEU A 158 -3.71 -1.14 -3.52
CA LEU A 158 -4.64 -1.94 -4.31
C LEU A 158 -4.71 -1.44 -5.74
N ARG A 159 -4.51 -2.34 -6.69
CA ARG A 159 -4.81 -2.05 -8.09
C ARG A 159 -6.32 -2.16 -8.33
N LEU A 160 -6.97 -1.06 -8.70
CA LEU A 160 -8.35 -1.05 -9.15
C LEU A 160 -8.43 -1.48 -10.62
N THR A 161 -9.48 -2.21 -10.98
CA THR A 161 -9.71 -2.69 -12.35
C THR A 161 -11.19 -2.65 -12.73
N GLY A 162 -11.47 -2.56 -14.03
CA GLY A 162 -12.83 -2.67 -14.58
C GLY A 162 -13.80 -1.63 -14.00
N ARG A 163 -14.99 -2.07 -13.60
CA ARG A 163 -16.05 -1.19 -13.05
C ARG A 163 -15.60 -0.44 -11.79
N LYS A 164 -14.77 -1.06 -10.94
CA LYS A 164 -14.27 -0.43 -9.71
C LYS A 164 -13.33 0.74 -10.02
N GLU A 165 -12.48 0.59 -11.04
CA GLU A 165 -11.61 1.67 -11.50
C GLU A 165 -12.43 2.81 -12.09
N ILE A 166 -13.41 2.51 -12.95
CA ILE A 166 -14.27 3.53 -13.59
C ILE A 166 -15.03 4.33 -12.53
N ALA A 167 -15.73 3.65 -11.62
CA ALA A 167 -16.50 4.30 -10.55
C ALA A 167 -15.61 5.08 -9.57
N PHE A 168 -14.34 4.67 -9.40
CA PHE A 168 -13.37 5.44 -8.63
C PHE A 168 -12.97 6.72 -9.37
N LEU A 169 -12.63 6.63 -10.65
CA LEU A 169 -12.20 7.77 -11.46
C LEU A 169 -13.31 8.82 -11.64
N GLU A 170 -14.56 8.39 -11.77
CA GLU A 170 -15.71 9.30 -11.83
C GLU A 170 -15.82 10.10 -10.53
N ARG A 171 -15.76 9.43 -9.37
CA ARG A 171 -15.76 10.09 -8.05
C ARG A 171 -14.55 10.98 -7.80
N ALA A 172 -13.37 10.56 -8.27
CA ALA A 172 -12.14 11.35 -8.14
C ALA A 172 -12.17 12.64 -8.98
N ARG A 173 -12.95 12.65 -10.08
CA ARG A 173 -13.13 13.82 -10.93
C ARG A 173 -14.22 14.76 -10.41
N ASP A 174 -15.28 14.20 -9.86
CA ASP A 174 -16.42 14.94 -9.33
C ASP A 174 -16.70 14.54 -7.88
N GLN A 175 -16.26 15.40 -6.97
CA GLN A 175 -16.44 15.18 -5.53
C GLN A 175 -17.91 15.17 -5.10
N SER A 176 -18.84 15.75 -5.88
CA SER A 176 -20.27 15.68 -5.56
C SER A 176 -20.83 14.26 -5.66
N LEU A 177 -20.12 13.37 -6.36
CA LEU A 177 -20.45 11.94 -6.44
C LEU A 177 -19.98 11.15 -5.22
N ASN A 178 -19.24 11.77 -4.29
CA ASN A 178 -18.99 11.17 -2.99
C ASN A 178 -20.27 11.28 -2.16
N PRO A 179 -20.76 10.18 -1.56
CA PRO A 179 -21.91 10.25 -0.67
C PRO A 179 -21.65 11.30 0.43
N HIS A 180 -22.63 12.16 0.72
CA HIS A 180 -22.54 13.23 1.74
C HIS A 180 -21.93 12.67 3.02
N SER A 181 -20.71 13.07 3.39
CA SER A 181 -19.98 12.57 4.55
C SER A 181 -20.86 12.56 5.81
N PRO A 182 -21.37 11.39 6.25
CA PRO A 182 -21.50 11.19 7.68
C PRO A 182 -20.07 11.06 8.19
N SER A 183 -19.78 11.59 9.37
CA SER A 183 -18.58 11.21 10.12
C SER A 183 -18.37 9.70 9.98
N PHE A 184 -17.19 9.29 9.55
CA PHE A 184 -16.78 7.89 9.51
C PHE A 184 -17.14 7.25 10.85
N GLU A 185 -18.14 6.37 10.86
CA GLU A 185 -18.16 5.33 11.86
C GLU A 185 -17.23 4.25 11.32
N PRO A 186 -16.06 4.02 11.95
CA PRO A 186 -15.24 2.89 11.57
C PRO A 186 -16.13 1.66 11.49
N PRO A 187 -16.03 0.81 10.45
CA PRO A 187 -16.70 -0.47 10.50
C PRO A 187 -16.36 -1.03 11.87
N GLN A 188 -17.39 -1.31 12.67
CA GLN A 188 -17.22 -1.90 13.97
C GLN A 188 -16.51 -3.23 13.74
N ALA A 189 -15.18 -3.19 13.69
CA ALA A 189 -14.31 -4.34 13.73
C ALA A 189 -14.35 -4.79 15.19
N VAL A 190 -15.52 -5.26 15.60
CA VAL A 190 -15.70 -6.15 16.72
C VAL A 190 -15.35 -7.51 16.11
N ALA A 191 -14.24 -8.13 16.48
CA ALA A 191 -14.14 -8.75 17.80
C ALA A 191 -12.70 -8.89 18.34
N ALA A 192 -11.71 -8.23 17.73
CA ALA A 192 -10.30 -8.48 18.00
C ALA A 192 -9.48 -7.19 18.09
N ARG A 193 -9.50 -6.55 19.26
CA ARG A 193 -8.59 -5.44 19.56
C ARG A 193 -7.47 -5.93 20.45
N ALA A 194 -6.34 -5.24 20.39
CA ALA A 194 -5.30 -5.42 21.37
C ALA A 194 -5.86 -5.07 22.75
N ILE A 195 -5.57 -5.92 23.74
CA ILE A 195 -6.13 -5.79 25.09
C ILE A 195 -5.19 -4.93 25.92
N SER A 196 -5.68 -3.85 26.51
CA SER A 196 -4.90 -3.07 27.46
C SER A 196 -4.63 -3.90 28.72
N ALA A 197 -3.36 -4.14 29.01
CA ALA A 197 -2.92 -4.84 30.21
C ALA A 197 -2.34 -3.84 31.21
N THR A 198 -2.55 -4.14 32.49
CA THR A 198 -2.07 -3.36 33.64
C THR A 198 -1.16 -4.24 34.50
N ASP A 199 -0.44 -3.64 35.45
CA ASP A 199 0.38 -4.38 36.42
C ASP A 199 -0.38 -5.54 37.09
N ASP A 200 -1.69 -5.39 37.33
CA ASP A 200 -2.49 -6.40 38.02
C ASP A 200 -3.14 -7.43 37.08
N THR A 201 -3.37 -7.08 35.81
CA THR A 201 -4.09 -7.95 34.85
C THR A 201 -3.16 -8.72 33.91
N PHE A 202 -1.91 -8.29 33.77
CA PHE A 202 -0.98 -8.79 32.76
C PHE A 202 -0.74 -10.30 32.85
N ASP A 203 -0.37 -10.81 34.03
CA ASP A 203 -0.02 -12.23 34.18
C ASP A 203 -1.22 -13.15 33.94
N GLY A 204 -2.43 -12.71 34.31
CA GLY A 204 -3.67 -13.43 34.01
C GLY A 204 -3.99 -13.44 32.50
N LEU A 205 -3.80 -12.32 31.82
CA LEU A 205 -3.99 -12.21 30.37
C LEU A 205 -2.93 -13.01 29.59
N LEU A 206 -1.72 -13.14 30.12
CA LEU A 206 -0.63 -13.91 29.53
C LEU A 206 -0.88 -15.42 29.66
N THR A 207 -1.16 -15.89 30.88
CA THR A 207 -1.38 -17.32 31.17
C THR A 207 -2.73 -17.84 30.66
N GLY A 208 -3.72 -16.95 30.52
CA GLY A 208 -5.04 -17.25 29.98
C GLY A 208 -5.10 -17.45 28.46
N HIS A 209 -3.97 -17.45 27.74
CA HIS A 209 -3.90 -17.75 26.30
C HIS A 209 -2.99 -18.96 26.06
N ARG A 210 -3.43 -19.91 25.23
CA ARG A 210 -2.62 -21.09 24.88
C ARG A 210 -1.64 -20.83 23.74
N GLY A 211 -1.93 -19.84 22.90
CA GLY A 211 -1.06 -19.44 21.79
C GLY A 211 -0.02 -18.39 22.21
N PRO A 212 0.80 -17.92 21.26
CA PRO A 212 1.72 -16.81 21.53
C PRO A 212 0.96 -15.52 21.88
N VAL A 213 1.58 -14.71 22.74
CA VAL A 213 1.08 -13.40 23.17
C VAL A 213 2.07 -12.33 22.77
N LEU A 214 1.69 -11.46 21.84
CA LEU A 214 2.44 -10.27 21.49
C LEU A 214 2.09 -9.15 22.47
N VAL A 215 3.09 -8.46 23.01
CA VAL A 215 2.93 -7.34 23.93
C VAL A 215 3.66 -6.13 23.38
N GLY A 216 2.95 -5.03 23.17
CA GLY A 216 3.54 -3.72 22.89
C GLY A 216 3.63 -2.87 24.15
N PHE A 217 4.84 -2.50 24.53
CA PHE A 217 5.14 -1.55 25.60
C PHE A 217 5.41 -0.18 25.01
N GLY A 218 4.65 0.83 25.43
CA GLY A 218 4.84 2.19 24.98
C GLY A 218 4.21 3.22 25.90
N PRO A 219 4.69 4.47 25.84
CA PRO A 219 4.22 5.52 26.73
C PRO A 219 3.15 6.40 26.07
N THR A 220 2.37 7.10 26.89
CA THR A 220 1.33 8.01 26.38
C THR A 220 1.87 9.34 25.86
N TRP A 221 3.04 9.77 26.33
CA TRP A 221 3.65 11.05 25.94
C TRP A 221 4.18 11.09 24.50
N GLN A 222 4.31 9.94 23.82
CA GLN A 222 4.59 9.88 22.38
C GLN A 222 3.39 10.28 21.52
N GLY A 223 2.24 10.57 22.14
CA GLY A 223 1.08 11.20 21.52
C GLY A 223 0.52 10.40 20.35
N GLN A 224 0.26 11.09 19.24
CA GLN A 224 -0.38 10.50 18.06
C GLN A 224 0.38 9.28 17.52
N TRP A 225 1.72 9.32 17.57
CA TRP A 225 2.56 8.25 17.06
C TRP A 225 2.30 6.90 17.76
N TRP A 226 2.13 6.91 19.10
CA TRP A 226 1.79 5.70 19.85
C TRP A 226 0.37 5.23 19.59
N GLU A 227 -0.58 6.15 19.39
CA GLU A 227 -1.94 5.79 18.97
C GLU A 227 -1.94 5.08 17.61
N ASP A 228 -1.04 5.43 16.70
CA ASP A 228 -0.90 4.75 15.41
C ASP A 228 -0.30 3.35 15.55
N VAL A 229 0.70 3.19 16.42
CA VAL A 229 1.23 1.87 16.78
C VAL A 229 0.11 0.99 17.35
N LYS A 230 -0.75 1.53 18.22
CA LYS A 230 -1.91 0.81 18.75
C LYS A 230 -2.89 0.39 17.65
N ARG A 231 -3.18 1.25 16.67
CA ARG A 231 -4.02 0.88 15.51
C ARG A 231 -3.38 -0.22 14.66
N MET A 232 -2.05 -0.17 14.50
CA MET A 232 -1.29 -1.22 13.81
C MET A 232 -1.36 -2.56 14.57
N LEU A 233 -1.24 -2.54 15.90
CA LEU A 233 -1.41 -3.70 16.77
C LEU A 233 -2.84 -4.25 16.76
N ASP A 234 -3.86 -3.39 16.68
CA ASP A 234 -5.26 -3.81 16.47
C ASP A 234 -5.44 -4.53 15.13
N ALA A 235 -4.85 -4.00 14.05
CA ALA A 235 -4.88 -4.66 12.74
C ALA A 235 -4.16 -6.02 12.77
N PHE A 236 -3.03 -6.12 13.48
CA PHE A 236 -2.35 -7.39 13.72
C PHE A 236 -3.25 -8.38 14.47
N ALA A 237 -3.87 -7.94 15.57
CA ALA A 237 -4.77 -8.76 16.37
C ALA A 237 -5.90 -9.33 15.52
N ALA A 238 -6.55 -8.49 14.73
CA ALA A 238 -7.63 -8.89 13.84
C ALA A 238 -7.19 -9.93 12.78
N LYS A 239 -5.98 -9.80 12.24
CA LYS A 239 -5.45 -10.72 11.21
C LYS A 239 -5.06 -12.09 11.76
N HIS A 240 -4.59 -12.14 13.00
CA HIS A 240 -4.00 -13.36 13.60
C HIS A 240 -4.89 -14.05 14.64
N MET A 241 -6.12 -13.57 14.85
CA MET A 241 -7.08 -14.27 15.69
C MET A 241 -7.49 -15.64 15.10
N PRO A 242 -7.81 -16.63 15.96
CA PRO A 242 -7.66 -16.62 17.42
C PRO A 242 -6.27 -17.09 17.89
N LYS A 243 -5.31 -17.25 16.97
CA LYS A 243 -4.01 -17.88 17.25
C LYS A 243 -3.15 -17.03 18.17
N VAL A 244 -3.09 -15.74 17.91
CA VAL A 244 -2.23 -14.80 18.64
C VAL A 244 -3.10 -13.85 19.46
N ARG A 245 -2.71 -13.63 20.72
CA ARG A 245 -3.27 -12.56 21.56
C ARG A 245 -2.34 -11.36 21.50
N VAL A 246 -2.90 -10.16 21.39
CA VAL A 246 -2.13 -8.92 21.41
C VAL A 246 -2.50 -8.13 22.67
N LEU A 247 -1.49 -7.70 23.41
CA LEU A 247 -1.63 -6.84 24.58
C LEU A 247 -0.92 -5.51 24.35
N VAL A 248 -1.43 -4.44 24.94
CA VAL A 248 -0.77 -3.13 25.00
C VAL A 248 -0.57 -2.75 26.45
N VAL A 249 0.63 -2.32 26.81
CA VAL A 249 0.99 -1.86 28.15
C VAL A 249 1.43 -0.41 28.08
N ASP A 250 0.75 0.43 28.87
CA ASP A 250 1.16 1.81 29.12
C ASP A 250 2.21 1.82 30.24
N VAL A 251 3.47 2.05 29.87
CA VAL A 251 4.60 2.01 30.81
C VAL A 251 4.57 3.13 31.85
N ASP A 252 3.91 4.25 31.56
CA ASP A 252 3.78 5.37 32.51
C ASP A 252 2.82 4.99 33.65
N ARG A 253 1.84 4.12 33.37
CA ARG A 253 0.84 3.64 34.33
C ARG A 253 1.18 2.28 34.94
N CYS A 254 2.15 1.57 34.37
CA CYS A 254 2.52 0.20 34.75
C CYS A 254 4.02 0.12 35.06
N PRO A 255 4.51 0.81 36.11
CA PRO A 255 5.94 0.85 36.42
C PRO A 255 6.50 -0.53 36.77
N LYS A 256 5.72 -1.43 37.38
CA LYS A 256 6.22 -2.77 37.71
C LYS A 256 6.50 -3.58 36.45
N LEU A 257 5.62 -3.51 35.44
CA LEU A 257 5.85 -4.15 34.14
C LEU A 257 7.00 -3.48 33.38
N ALA A 258 7.09 -2.14 33.43
CA ALA A 258 8.16 -1.39 32.79
C ALA A 258 9.55 -1.80 33.30
N ASP A 259 9.68 -1.95 34.63
CA ASP A 259 10.90 -2.43 35.29
C ASP A 259 11.15 -3.92 35.01
N ARG A 260 10.12 -4.77 35.12
CA ARG A 260 10.23 -6.23 34.94
C ARG A 260 10.75 -6.63 33.57
N PHE A 261 10.40 -5.88 32.53
CA PHE A 261 10.70 -6.24 31.13
C PHE A 261 11.75 -5.34 30.46
N ASP A 262 12.47 -4.54 31.25
CA ASP A 262 13.55 -3.65 30.82
C ASP A 262 13.17 -2.77 29.63
N THR A 263 12.11 -1.99 29.78
CA THR A 263 11.55 -1.12 28.72
C THR A 263 12.32 0.20 28.53
N LYS A 264 13.67 0.14 28.55
CA LYS A 264 14.54 1.33 28.42
C LYS A 264 14.48 1.99 27.05
N LEU A 265 14.21 1.21 26.01
CA LEU A 265 13.98 1.70 24.65
C LEU A 265 12.51 1.53 24.32
N LEU A 266 11.83 2.65 24.05
CA LEU A 266 10.41 2.68 23.74
C LEU A 266 10.18 3.12 22.28
N PRO A 267 9.20 2.52 21.59
CA PRO A 267 8.42 1.38 22.06
C PRO A 267 9.24 0.09 22.03
N ASN A 268 8.79 -0.89 22.81
CA ASN A 268 9.34 -2.23 22.83
C ASN A 268 8.23 -3.25 22.56
N PHE A 269 8.50 -4.24 21.72
CA PHE A 269 7.59 -5.33 21.42
C PHE A 269 8.19 -6.65 21.88
N LYS A 270 7.43 -7.45 22.62
CA LYS A 270 7.87 -8.78 23.06
C LYS A 270 6.82 -9.83 22.73
N VAL A 271 7.27 -11.01 22.31
CA VAL A 271 6.39 -12.17 22.13
C VAL A 271 6.67 -13.18 23.22
N PHE A 272 5.60 -13.59 23.88
CA PHE A 272 5.62 -14.60 24.92
C PHE A 272 5.02 -15.90 24.40
N SER A 273 5.65 -17.01 24.74
CA SER A 273 5.09 -18.36 24.55
C SER A 273 5.33 -19.15 25.83
N LYS A 274 4.27 -19.77 26.36
CA LYS A 274 4.31 -20.46 27.67
C LYS A 274 4.92 -19.60 28.80
N SER A 275 4.60 -18.31 28.80
CA SER A 275 5.09 -17.30 29.76
C SER A 275 6.59 -16.98 29.70
N GLU A 276 7.32 -17.47 28.68
CA GLU A 276 8.70 -17.09 28.41
C GLU A 276 8.77 -16.13 27.22
N ILE A 277 9.70 -15.18 27.26
CA ILE A 277 9.98 -14.28 26.12
C ILE A 277 10.73 -15.09 25.08
N VAL A 278 10.10 -15.29 23.92
CA VAL A 278 10.69 -16.06 22.81
C VAL A 278 11.18 -15.16 21.69
N ALA A 279 10.76 -13.89 21.66
CA ALA A 279 11.28 -12.87 20.76
C ALA A 279 11.06 -11.46 21.33
N SER A 280 11.92 -10.52 20.97
CA SER A 280 11.84 -9.10 21.38
C SER A 280 12.33 -8.21 20.24
N HIS A 281 11.75 -7.02 20.13
CA HIS A 281 12.19 -5.97 19.22
C HIS A 281 12.05 -4.60 19.89
N ASP A 282 13.00 -3.71 19.65
CA ASP A 282 13.03 -2.35 20.17
C ASP A 282 12.92 -1.35 19.02
N GLY A 283 12.14 -0.28 19.21
CA GLY A 283 12.00 0.80 18.26
C GLY A 283 10.94 0.56 17.17
N ASP A 284 11.06 1.32 16.09
CA ASP A 284 10.02 1.48 15.08
C ASP A 284 9.91 0.27 14.15
N LEU A 285 8.69 -0.24 13.98
CA LEU A 285 8.38 -1.35 13.07
C LEU A 285 7.18 -1.03 12.20
N THR A 286 7.14 -1.65 11.02
CA THR A 286 5.92 -1.78 10.20
C THR A 286 5.20 -3.07 10.56
N LEU A 287 3.93 -3.20 10.19
CA LEU A 287 3.19 -4.46 10.39
C LEU A 287 3.85 -5.67 9.69
N PRO A 288 4.29 -5.61 8.41
CA PRO A 288 5.05 -6.69 7.79
C PRO A 288 6.38 -6.98 8.50
N ALA A 289 7.10 -5.95 8.95
CA ALA A 289 8.35 -6.17 9.67
C ALA A 289 8.12 -6.80 11.04
N LEU A 290 7.00 -6.48 11.70
CA LEU A 290 6.55 -7.13 12.94
C LEU A 290 6.22 -8.61 12.69
N GLU A 291 5.49 -8.90 11.60
CA GLU A 291 5.20 -10.28 11.17
C GLU A 291 6.48 -11.05 10.84
N ASP A 292 7.41 -10.45 10.12
CA ASP A 292 8.68 -11.08 9.74
C ASP A 292 9.59 -11.28 10.96
N ALA A 293 9.70 -10.29 11.85
CA ALA A 293 10.49 -10.37 13.08
C ALA A 293 10.02 -11.51 14.00
N PHE A 294 8.71 -11.81 13.97
CA PHE A 294 8.10 -12.80 14.84
C PHE A 294 7.63 -14.06 14.11
N LYS A 295 7.96 -14.22 12.83
CA LYS A 295 7.51 -15.32 11.96
C LYS A 295 7.82 -16.73 12.50
N ALA A 296 8.90 -16.88 13.25
CA ALA A 296 9.28 -18.16 13.84
C ALA A 296 8.36 -18.60 15.00
N VAL A 297 7.56 -17.67 15.53
CA VAL A 297 6.72 -17.84 16.73
C VAL A 297 5.22 -17.78 16.40
N LEU A 298 4.85 -17.17 15.27
CA LEU A 298 3.47 -17.05 14.75
C LEU A 298 3.01 -18.30 14.01
#